data_AF-A0A350AVS6-F1
#
_entry.id   AF-A0A350AVS6-F1
#
_cell.length_a   1.000
_cell.length_b   1.000
_cell.length_c   1.000
_cell.angle_alpha   90.00
_cell.angle_beta   90.00
_cell.angle_gamma   90.00
#
_symmetry.space_group_name_H-M   'P 1'
#
loop_
_entity.id
_entity.type
_entity.pdbx_description
1 polymer ?
#
loop_
_entity_poly.entity_id
_entity_poly.type
_entity_poly.pdbx_seq_one_letter_code
_entity_poly.pdbx_strand_id
1 'polypeptide(L)'
;MFTKCICTETRKEFLMRFEEIGHTAWQLVDTYENPLAAFFGTLSVQTFGDQKLSGEFTVSPDYKGCPFCRANSFFVCGSCGLPNCNESVTLTDGKSVSVSCAKCGNTGELCPLEELSLAEDYSINSK
;
A
#
# COMPACT_ATOMS: atom_id res chain seq x y z
N MET A 1 -3.94 -6.46 12.44
CA MET A 1 -2.55 -6.11 12.08
C MET A 1 -2.44 -4.62 11.75
N PHE A 2 -1.28 -4.00 11.96
CA PHE A 2 -1.02 -2.61 11.56
C PHE A 2 0.24 -2.53 10.70
N THR A 3 0.24 -1.63 9.72
CA THR A 3 1.44 -1.30 8.92
C THR A 3 1.56 0.21 8.73
N LYS A 4 2.78 0.70 8.63
CA LYS A 4 3.07 2.12 8.39
C LYS A 4 2.90 2.43 6.91
N CYS A 5 2.29 3.57 6.59
CA CYS A 5 2.18 4.10 5.23
C CYS A 5 2.63 5.57 5.19
N ILE A 6 3.10 6.02 4.03
CA ILE A 6 3.51 7.42 3.80
C ILE A 6 2.51 8.10 2.87
N CYS A 7 2.01 9.26 3.27
CA CYS A 7 1.18 10.08 2.39
C CYS A 7 2.05 10.73 1.31
N THR A 8 1.70 10.57 0.03
CA THR A 8 2.48 11.13 -1.07
C THR A 8 2.38 12.63 -1.19
N GLU A 9 1.23 13.20 -0.81
CA GLU A 9 1.01 14.65 -0.81
C GLU A 9 1.71 15.34 0.35
N THR A 10 1.44 14.92 1.59
CA THR A 10 1.94 15.60 2.80
C THR A 10 3.28 15.08 3.30
N ARG A 11 3.74 13.94 2.79
CA ARG A 11 4.95 13.20 3.24
C ARG A 11 4.89 12.73 4.71
N LYS A 12 3.73 12.85 5.36
CA LYS A 12 3.52 12.39 6.75
C LYS A 12 3.32 10.88 6.80
N GLU A 13 3.80 10.27 7.88
CA GLU A 13 3.57 8.86 8.18
C GLU A 13 2.19 8.68 8.83
N PHE A 14 1.47 7.62 8.48
CA PHE A 14 0.23 7.19 9.13
C PHE A 14 0.20 5.67 9.30
N LEU A 15 -0.74 5.16 10.09
CA LEU A 15 -0.95 3.73 10.26
C LEU A 15 -2.14 3.25 9.45
N MET A 16 -1.98 2.09 8.80
CA MET A 16 -3.04 1.31 8.16
C MET A 16 -3.35 0.09 9.03
N ARG A 17 -4.63 -0.19 9.27
CA ARG A 17 -5.09 -1.36 10.01
C ARG A 17 -5.64 -2.41 9.04
N PHE A 18 -5.07 -3.61 9.11
CA PHE A 18 -5.53 -4.78 8.38
C PHE A 18 -6.18 -5.79 9.32
N GLU A 19 -7.24 -6.44 8.86
CA GLU A 19 -7.87 -7.59 9.51
C GLU A 19 -7.71 -8.83 8.65
N GLU A 20 -7.47 -9.98 9.28
CA GLU A 20 -7.41 -11.27 8.60
C GLU A 20 -8.84 -11.73 8.33
N ILE A 21 -9.20 -11.92 7.06
CA ILE A 21 -10.54 -12.35 6.62
C ILE A 21 -10.55 -13.79 6.09
N GLY A 22 -9.40 -14.47 6.14
CA GLY A 22 -9.21 -15.86 5.74
C GLY A 22 -7.76 -16.27 5.91
N HIS A 23 -7.44 -17.54 5.66
CA HIS A 23 -6.13 -18.13 5.97
C HIS A 23 -4.90 -17.38 5.41
N THR A 24 -5.05 -16.63 4.32
CA THR A 24 -4.00 -15.81 3.70
C THR A 24 -4.56 -14.52 3.09
N ALA A 25 -5.71 -14.05 3.59
CA ALA A 25 -6.41 -12.91 3.02
C ALA A 25 -6.54 -11.80 4.06
N TRP A 26 -6.11 -10.60 3.69
CA TRP A 26 -6.08 -9.43 4.54
C TRP A 26 -6.95 -8.33 3.96
N GLN A 27 -7.72 -7.67 4.81
CA GLN A 27 -8.55 -6.55 4.44
C GLN A 27 -8.09 -5.28 5.16
N LEU A 28 -7.81 -4.21 4.41
CA LEU A 28 -7.59 -2.87 4.96
C LEU A 28 -8.92 -2.31 5.46
N VAL A 29 -9.03 -2.08 6.77
CA VAL A 29 -10.29 -1.65 7.39
C VAL A 29 -10.26 -0.20 7.89
N ASP A 30 -9.09 0.34 8.24
CA ASP A 30 -9.01 1.68 8.84
C ASP A 30 -7.60 2.31 8.75
N THR A 31 -7.51 3.63 9.00
CA THR A 31 -6.24 4.38 9.10
C THR A 31 -6.22 5.40 10.24
N TYR A 32 -5.02 5.71 10.72
CA TYR A 32 -4.82 6.63 11.85
C TYR A 32 -3.67 7.61 11.59
N GLU A 33 -3.93 8.91 11.75
CA GLU A 33 -2.92 9.99 11.60
C GLU A 33 -1.80 9.90 12.63
N ASN A 34 -2.12 9.45 13.85
CA ASN A 34 -1.19 9.46 14.96
C ASN A 34 -0.80 8.03 15.35
N PRO A 35 0.45 7.61 15.11
CA PRO A 35 0.94 6.31 15.54
C PRO A 35 0.85 6.08 17.06
N LEU A 36 0.91 7.15 17.86
CA LEU A 36 0.78 7.08 19.32
C LEU A 36 -0.68 6.93 19.78
N ALA A 37 -1.67 7.36 18.99
CA ALA A 37 -3.08 7.15 19.33
C ALA A 37 -3.47 5.66 19.23
N ALA A 38 -2.83 4.90 18.34
CA ALA A 38 -2.94 3.45 18.32
C ALA A 38 -2.28 2.77 19.55
N PHE A 39 -1.38 3.48 20.27
CA PHE A 39 -0.65 2.96 21.42
C PHE A 39 -1.44 3.06 22.75
N PHE A 40 -2.34 4.03 22.90
CA PHE A 40 -3.13 4.21 24.14
C PHE A 40 -4.35 3.27 24.24
N GLY A 41 -4.66 2.53 23.18
CA GLY A 41 -5.72 1.51 23.13
C GLY A 41 -5.17 0.18 22.65
N THR A 42 -4.55 -0.59 23.55
CA THR A 42 -4.38 -2.05 23.44
C THR A 42 -3.87 -2.59 22.10
N LEU A 43 -2.81 -2.01 21.53
CA LEU A 43 -2.13 -2.61 20.40
C LEU A 43 -0.65 -2.68 20.70
N SER A 44 -0.15 -3.89 20.93
CA SER A 44 1.27 -4.15 20.73
C SER A 44 1.55 -3.77 19.28
N VAL A 45 2.12 -2.58 19.06
CA VAL A 45 2.74 -2.20 17.80
C VAL A 45 3.95 -3.12 17.66
N GLN A 46 3.68 -4.36 17.25
CA GLN A 46 4.72 -5.27 16.79
C GLN A 46 5.42 -4.52 15.68
N THR A 47 6.66 -4.24 15.97
CA THR A 47 7.58 -3.44 15.18
C THR A 47 7.80 -4.21 13.88
N PHE A 48 7.01 -3.95 12.84
CA PHE A 48 7.17 -4.67 11.57
C PHE A 48 8.21 -3.98 10.69
N GLY A 49 9.46 -4.17 11.09
CA GLY A 49 10.62 -4.02 10.21
C GLY A 49 10.89 -5.24 9.34
N ASP A 50 10.37 -6.43 9.70
CA ASP A 50 10.81 -7.70 9.07
C ASP A 50 9.70 -8.69 8.67
N GLN A 51 8.41 -8.42 8.93
CA GLN A 51 7.35 -9.30 8.42
C GLN A 51 7.03 -8.98 6.97
N LYS A 52 7.37 -9.92 6.08
CA LYS A 52 6.88 -9.91 4.69
C LYS A 52 5.39 -10.15 4.70
N LEU A 53 4.63 -9.13 4.32
CA LEU A 53 3.22 -9.24 4.02
C LEU A 53 3.06 -10.09 2.75
N SER A 54 2.46 -11.27 2.88
CA SER A 54 2.17 -12.18 1.78
C SER A 54 0.71 -12.63 1.85
N GLY A 55 0.03 -12.66 0.71
CA GLY A 55 -1.39 -13.02 0.64
C GLY A 55 -2.16 -12.07 -0.27
N GLU A 56 -3.47 -12.26 -0.30
CA GLU A 56 -4.39 -11.37 -1.00
C GLU A 56 -4.72 -10.15 -0.11
N PHE A 57 -4.65 -8.95 -0.70
CA PHE A 57 -4.96 -7.71 0.01
C PHE A 57 -6.17 -7.06 -0.65
N THR A 58 -7.22 -6.86 0.14
CA THR A 58 -8.43 -6.14 -0.27
C THR A 58 -8.60 -4.87 0.54
N VAL A 59 -9.33 -3.91 -0.01
CA VAL A 59 -9.71 -2.67 0.70
C VAL A 59 -11.17 -2.81 1.10
N SER A 60 -11.48 -2.59 2.38
CA SER A 60 -12.85 -2.59 2.86
C SER A 60 -13.65 -1.46 2.17
N PRO A 61 -14.91 -1.69 1.77
CA PRO A 61 -15.78 -0.63 1.23
C PRO A 61 -15.95 0.57 2.18
N ASP A 62 -15.79 0.35 3.49
CA ASP A 62 -15.93 1.38 4.51
C ASP A 62 -14.66 2.20 4.75
N TYR A 63 -13.54 1.82 4.13
CA TYR A 63 -12.26 2.49 4.25
C TYR A 63 -12.35 3.96 3.81
N LYS A 64 -11.99 4.87 4.72
CA LYS A 64 -12.12 6.33 4.52
C LYS A 64 -10.96 6.97 3.74
N GLY A 65 -10.04 6.16 3.21
CA GLY A 65 -8.87 6.64 2.51
C GLY A 65 -7.76 7.12 3.45
N CYS A 66 -6.64 7.53 2.84
CA CYS A 66 -5.51 8.16 3.53
C CYS A 66 -6.02 9.30 4.42
N PRO A 67 -5.60 9.38 5.69
CA PRO A 67 -6.18 10.37 6.58
C PRO A 67 -5.78 11.80 6.22
N PHE A 68 -4.70 11.97 5.45
CA PHE A 68 -4.19 13.28 5.02
C PHE A 68 -4.72 13.72 3.66
N CYS A 69 -4.72 12.84 2.65
CA CYS A 69 -5.07 13.19 1.26
C CYS A 69 -6.27 12.42 0.71
N ARG A 70 -6.90 11.55 1.50
CA ARG A 70 -8.10 10.75 1.14
C ARG A 70 -7.94 9.72 0.02
N ALA A 71 -6.74 9.56 -0.55
CA ALA A 71 -6.44 8.46 -1.47
C ALA A 71 -6.93 7.10 -0.94
N ASN A 72 -7.67 6.38 -1.76
CA ASN A 72 -8.35 5.14 -1.39
C ASN A 72 -7.54 3.86 -1.69
N SER A 73 -6.35 4.01 -2.25
CA SER A 73 -5.46 2.91 -2.61
C SER A 73 -4.01 3.25 -2.28
N PHE A 74 -3.15 2.23 -2.38
CA PHE A 74 -1.75 2.33 -1.99
C PHE A 74 -0.87 1.47 -2.89
N PHE A 75 0.43 1.77 -2.91
CA PHE A 75 1.45 0.97 -3.57
C PHE A 75 2.63 0.72 -2.63
N VAL A 76 3.31 -0.40 -2.80
CA VAL A 76 4.53 -0.72 -2.04
C VAL A 76 5.75 -0.35 -2.87
N CYS A 77 6.65 0.44 -2.29
CA CYS A 77 7.89 0.79 -2.98
C CYS A 77 8.82 -0.43 -3.05
N GLY A 78 9.19 -0.86 -4.26
CA GLY A 78 10.13 -1.97 -4.46
C GLY A 78 11.56 -1.71 -3.95
N SER A 79 11.94 -0.44 -3.72
CA SER A 79 13.27 -0.08 -3.22
C SER A 79 13.35 -0.06 -1.69
N CYS A 80 12.40 0.62 -1.00
CA CYS A 80 12.44 0.75 0.47
C CYS A 80 11.42 -0.13 1.21
N GLY A 81 10.54 -0.83 0.50
CA GLY A 81 9.53 -1.73 1.07
C GLY A 81 8.35 -1.03 1.78
N LEU A 82 8.37 0.29 1.91
CA LEU A 82 7.29 1.01 2.58
C LEU A 82 6.09 1.25 1.63
N PRO A 83 4.85 1.07 2.11
CA PRO A 83 3.67 1.45 1.36
C PRO A 83 3.48 2.97 1.36
N ASN A 84 2.89 3.46 0.28
CA ASN A 84 2.58 4.86 0.03
C ASN A 84 1.13 4.94 -0.47
N CYS A 85 0.36 5.95 -0.07
CA CYS A 85 -0.93 6.20 -0.72
C CYS A 85 -0.72 6.61 -2.18
N ASN A 86 -1.70 6.43 -3.05
CA ASN A 86 -1.51 6.64 -4.49
C ASN A 86 -2.05 7.96 -5.06
N GLU A 87 -2.27 8.99 -4.23
CA GLU A 87 -2.79 10.29 -4.71
C GLU A 87 -1.89 10.93 -5.77
N SER A 88 -0.57 10.80 -5.62
CA SER A 88 0.40 11.47 -6.51
C SER A 88 0.71 10.69 -7.79
N VAL A 89 -0.19 9.81 -8.18
CA VAL A 89 -0.14 9.07 -9.45
C VAL A 89 -0.23 10.05 -10.62
N THR A 90 0.72 9.98 -11.53
CA THR A 90 0.68 10.73 -12.80
C THR A 90 0.46 9.76 -13.95
N LEU A 91 -0.49 10.06 -14.83
CA LEU A 91 -0.68 9.28 -16.07
C LEU A 91 0.40 9.67 -17.09
N THR A 92 1.21 8.71 -17.50
CA THR A 92 2.11 8.79 -18.65
C THR A 92 1.47 8.07 -19.84
N ASP A 93 1.37 8.77 -20.96
CA ASP A 93 0.85 8.25 -22.25
C ASP A 93 -0.57 7.63 -22.19
N GLY A 94 -1.37 8.09 -21.22
CA GLY A 94 -2.79 7.72 -21.07
C GLY A 94 -3.03 6.27 -20.59
N LYS A 95 -1.96 5.53 -20.26
CA LYS A 95 -2.06 4.12 -19.82
C LYS A 95 -1.13 3.81 -18.64
N SER A 96 0.09 4.31 -18.67
CA SER A 96 1.06 4.06 -17.61
C SER A 96 0.81 4.99 -16.44
N VAL A 97 0.91 4.47 -15.23
CA VAL A 97 0.78 5.24 -14.00
C VAL A 97 2.18 5.36 -13.39
N SER A 98 2.79 6.55 -13.47
CA SER A 98 4.06 6.82 -12.79
C SER A 98 3.81 7.23 -11.35
N VAL A 99 4.60 6.66 -10.43
CA VAL A 99 4.59 6.98 -9.00
C VAL A 99 5.99 7.31 -8.50
N SER A 100 6.05 8.11 -7.44
CA SER A 100 7.27 8.42 -6.71
C SER A 100 7.08 8.06 -5.23
N CYS A 101 8.01 7.28 -4.68
CA CYS A 101 7.98 6.94 -3.26
C CYS A 101 8.19 8.18 -2.40
N ALA A 102 7.29 8.39 -1.45
CA ALA A 102 7.34 9.55 -0.58
C ALA A 102 8.42 9.47 0.52
N LYS A 103 8.99 8.29 0.73
CA LYS A 103 10.12 8.11 1.65
C LYS A 103 11.47 8.31 0.97
N CYS A 104 11.76 7.52 -0.05
CA CYS A 104 13.11 7.45 -0.65
C CYS A 104 13.24 8.16 -2.00
N GLY A 105 12.15 8.63 -2.59
CA GLY A 105 12.16 9.30 -3.90
C GLY A 105 12.30 8.36 -5.10
N ASN A 106 12.40 7.04 -4.89
CA ASN A 106 12.42 6.08 -5.99
C ASN A 106 11.15 6.21 -6.84
N THR A 107 11.32 6.31 -8.15
CA THR A 107 10.22 6.36 -9.12
C THR A 107 9.99 5.00 -9.76
N GLY A 108 8.79 4.78 -10.30
CA GLY A 108 8.45 3.56 -11.01
C GLY A 108 7.06 3.66 -11.62
N GLU A 109 6.69 2.66 -12.41
CA GLU A 109 5.32 2.54 -12.93
C GLU A 109 4.52 1.58 -12.04
N LEU A 110 3.26 1.93 -11.76
CA LEU A 110 2.31 0.97 -11.21
C LEU A 110 1.78 0.11 -12.35
N CYS A 111 1.95 -1.20 -12.23
CA CYS A 111 1.17 -2.15 -13.01
C CYS A 111 -0.10 -2.47 -12.22
N PRO A 112 -1.30 -2.18 -12.76
CA PRO A 112 -2.55 -2.68 -12.20
C PRO A 112 -2.50 -4.21 -12.06
N LEU A 113 -3.03 -4.75 -10.96
CA LEU A 113 -3.12 -6.20 -10.73
C LEU A 113 -3.88 -6.93 -11.85
N GLU A 114 -4.82 -6.25 -12.51
CA GLU A 114 -5.58 -6.76 -13.66
C GLU A 114 -4.72 -6.97 -14.92
N GLU A 115 -3.58 -6.28 -15.05
CA GLU A 115 -2.64 -6.48 -16.16
C GLU A 115 -1.61 -7.56 -15.84
N LEU A 116 -1.33 -7.82 -14.55
CA LEU A 116 -0.45 -8.91 -14.11
C LEU A 116 -1.06 -10.29 -14.35
N SER A 117 -2.39 -10.43 -14.23
CA SER A 117 -3.09 -11.68 -14.56
C SER A 117 -3.07 -12.01 -16.06
N LEU A 118 -2.90 -11.00 -16.92
CA LEU A 118 -2.72 -11.17 -18.37
C LEU A 118 -1.25 -11.39 -18.76
N ALA A 119 -0.30 -11.01 -17.90
CA ALA A 119 1.13 -11.20 -18.13
C ALA A 119 1.61 -12.62 -17.79
N GLU A 120 0.91 -13.36 -16.91
CA GLU A 120 1.19 -14.78 -16.62
C GLU A 120 0.91 -15.70 -17.82
N ASP A 121 0.15 -15.23 -18.82
CA ASP A 121 -0.08 -15.93 -20.09
C ASP A 121 1.01 -15.67 -21.15
N TYR A 122 1.96 -14.74 -20.91
CA TYR A 122 3.14 -14.61 -21.75
C TYR A 122 4.19 -15.65 -21.35
N SER A 123 3.94 -16.85 -21.88
CA SER A 123 4.89 -17.94 -22.08
C SER A 123 6.34 -17.48 -22.10
N ILE A 124 7.13 -18.07 -21.20
CA ILE A 124 8.58 -18.23 -21.34
C ILE A 124 8.81 -18.96 -22.68
N ASN A 125 8.90 -18.20 -23.78
CA ASN A 125 9.53 -18.70 -24.99
C ASN A 125 11.04 -18.58 -24.77
N SER A 126 11.58 -19.64 -24.18
CA SER A 126 12.98 -20.00 -24.30
C SER A 126 13.41 -19.95 -25.76
N LYS A 127 14.39 -19.12 -26.06
CA LYS A 127 15.38 -19.38 -27.11
C LYS A 127 16.76 -19.26 -26.51
#